data_AF-A0A1X7V2K1-F1
#
_entry.id   AF-A0A1X7V2K1-F1
#
_cell.length_a   1.000
_cell.length_b   1.000
_cell.length_c   1.000
_cell.angle_alpha   90.00
_cell.angle_beta   90.00
_cell.angle_gamma   90.00
#
_symmetry.space_group_name_H-M   'P 1'
#
loop_
_entity.id
_entity.type
_entity.pdbx_description
1 polymer ?
#
loop_
_entity_poly.entity_id
_entity_poly.type
_entity_poly.pdbx_seq_one_letter_code
_entity_poly.pdbx_strand_id
1 'polypeptide(L)'
;MATLSDRIFGGSLILLALAIFTYYTLWVVILPFLDPDHFLHSFFLPPVYAITLPLGGIAALFVLVGVFVATVMIKDRAKRKAKAKTK
;
A
#
# COMPACT_ATOMS: atom_id res chain seq x y z
N MET A 1 14.25 -10.13 25.90
CA MET A 1 15.16 -10.36 24.76
C MET A 1 14.30 -10.68 23.57
N ALA A 2 14.40 -9.92 22.46
CA ALA A 2 13.69 -10.27 21.22
C ALA A 2 14.14 -11.67 20.80
N THR A 3 13.20 -12.57 20.52
CA THR A 3 13.56 -13.92 20.13
C THR A 3 14.31 -13.86 18.79
N LEU A 4 15.24 -14.80 18.55
CA LEU A 4 16.04 -14.82 17.31
C LEU A 4 15.14 -14.80 16.05
N SER A 5 13.94 -15.40 16.18
CA SER A 5 12.88 -15.36 15.17
C SER A 5 12.42 -13.93 14.85
N ASP A 6 12.11 -13.12 15.88
CA ASP A 6 11.64 -11.73 15.71
C ASP A 6 12.67 -10.86 14.95
N ARG A 7 13.96 -11.10 15.22
CA ARG A 7 15.06 -10.37 14.56
C ARG A 7 15.21 -10.75 13.09
N ILE A 8 15.00 -12.03 12.75
CA ILE A 8 15.07 -12.51 11.36
C ILE A 8 13.89 -11.97 10.55
N PHE A 9 12.67 -12.03 11.11
CA PHE A 9 11.50 -11.45 10.44
C PHE A 9 11.66 -9.93 10.26
N GLY A 10 12.10 -9.21 11.29
CA GLY A 10 12.39 -7.78 11.19
C GLY A 10 13.44 -7.46 10.12
N GLY A 11 14.57 -8.18 10.11
CA GLY A 11 15.62 -8.01 9.11
C GLY A 11 15.16 -8.32 7.69
N SER A 12 14.38 -9.39 7.52
CA SER A 12 13.81 -9.77 6.21
C SER A 12 12.84 -8.71 5.68
N LEU A 13 12.01 -8.14 6.56
CA LEU A 13 11.05 -7.11 6.20
C LEU A 13 11.75 -5.81 5.79
N ILE A 14 12.84 -5.47 6.48
CA ILE A 14 13.68 -4.31 6.14
C ILE A 14 14.36 -4.52 4.78
N LEU A 15 14.95 -5.69 4.53
CA LEU A 15 15.57 -6.00 3.24
C LEU A 15 14.55 -5.97 2.09
N LEU A 16 13.37 -6.55 2.31
CA LEU A 16 12.27 -6.51 1.36
C LEU A 16 11.82 -5.08 1.07
N ALA A 17 11.63 -4.27 2.13
CA ALA A 17 11.29 -2.87 2.00
C ALA A 17 12.36 -2.09 1.23
N LEU A 18 13.64 -2.34 1.49
CA LEU A 18 14.76 -1.71 0.79
C LEU A 18 14.77 -2.06 -0.70
N ALA A 19 14.51 -3.33 -1.03
CA ALA A 19 14.44 -3.80 -2.41
C ALA A 19 13.29 -3.13 -3.18
N ILE A 20 12.08 -3.12 -2.59
CA ILE A 20 10.91 -2.47 -3.18
C ILE A 20 11.14 -0.97 -3.33
N PHE A 21 11.67 -0.31 -2.29
CA PHE A 21 11.97 1.11 -2.30
C PHE A 21 12.98 1.48 -3.39
N THR A 22 14.05 0.70 -3.53
CA THR A 22 15.07 0.93 -4.56
C THR A 22 14.47 0.75 -5.95
N TYR A 23 13.75 -0.35 -6.20
CA TYR A 23 13.08 -0.59 -7.48
C TYR A 23 12.15 0.58 -7.85
N TYR A 24 11.33 1.03 -6.90
CA TYR A 24 10.37 2.10 -7.13
C TYR A 24 11.04 3.47 -7.32
N THR A 25 12.12 3.74 -6.58
CA THR A 25 12.89 4.98 -6.70
C THR A 25 13.58 5.07 -8.06
N LEU A 26 14.22 3.98 -8.50
CA LEU A 26 14.80 3.90 -9.84
C LEU A 26 13.71 4.09 -10.91
N TRP A 27 12.55 3.47 -10.70
CA TRP A 27 11.46 3.53 -11.66
C TRP A 27 10.79 4.92 -11.77
N VAL A 28 10.56 5.61 -10.67
CA VAL A 28 9.89 6.93 -10.66
C VAL A 28 10.86 8.07 -10.92
N VAL A 29 12.03 8.03 -10.29
CA VAL A 29 12.98 9.16 -10.29
C VAL A 29 13.96 9.03 -11.44
N ILE A 30 14.50 7.84 -11.73
CA ILE A 30 15.57 7.70 -12.73
C ILE A 30 15.00 7.51 -14.14
N LEU A 31 13.96 6.69 -14.32
CA LEU A 31 13.36 6.42 -15.64
C LEU A 31 12.95 7.66 -16.47
N PRO A 32 12.38 8.76 -15.93
CA PRO A 32 12.02 9.92 -16.75
C PRO A 32 13.24 10.67 -17.35
N PHE A 33 14.45 10.39 -16.88
CA PHE A 33 15.68 10.98 -17.40
C PHE A 33 16.43 10.06 -18.38
N LEU A 34 15.92 8.84 -18.63
CA LEU A 34 16.49 7.92 -19.62
C LEU A 34 15.76 8.08 -20.96
N ASP A 35 16.49 7.96 -22.07
CA ASP A 35 15.86 8.04 -23.39
C ASP A 35 14.95 6.83 -23.64
N PRO A 36 13.79 7.03 -24.31
CA PRO A 36 12.80 5.99 -24.60
C PRO A 36 13.34 4.74 -25.33
N ASP A 37 14.43 4.89 -26.08
CA ASP A 37 15.07 3.81 -26.87
C ASP A 37 16.09 2.97 -26.08
N HIS A 38 16.26 3.21 -24.78
CA HIS A 38 17.15 2.39 -23.95
C HIS A 38 16.54 1.03 -23.62
N PHE A 39 17.34 -0.04 -23.69
CA PHE A 39 16.97 -1.43 -23.34
C PHE A 39 16.32 -1.58 -21.95
N LEU A 40 16.60 -0.63 -21.04
CA LEU A 40 16.03 -0.57 -19.71
C LEU A 40 14.50 -0.39 -19.74
N HIS A 41 13.92 0.23 -20.78
CA HIS A 41 12.47 0.33 -20.94
C HIS A 41 11.76 -1.03 -21.10
N SER A 42 12.48 -2.11 -21.48
CA SER A 42 11.89 -3.47 -21.48
C SER A 42 11.89 -4.13 -20.10
N PHE A 43 12.74 -3.68 -19.18
CA PHE A 43 12.78 -4.17 -17.80
C PHE A 43 11.81 -3.42 -16.86
N PHE A 44 11.35 -2.24 -17.27
CA PHE A 44 10.44 -1.39 -16.50
C PHE A 44 9.07 -1.28 -17.17
N LEU A 45 8.00 -1.31 -16.36
CA LEU A 45 6.65 -1.08 -16.87
C LEU A 45 6.54 0.32 -17.51
N PRO A 46 5.64 0.52 -18.49
CA PRO A 46 5.45 1.81 -19.15
C PRO A 46 5.32 2.97 -18.13
N PRO A 47 5.88 4.16 -18.39
CA PRO A 47 5.94 5.27 -17.44
C PRO A 47 4.57 5.70 -16.88
N VAL A 48 3.48 5.47 -17.63
CA VAL A 48 2.10 5.73 -17.19
C VAL A 48 1.76 5.00 -15.88
N TYR A 49 2.33 3.80 -15.68
CA TYR A 49 2.11 3.03 -14.46
C TYR A 49 2.86 3.60 -13.24
N ALA A 50 3.94 4.36 -13.43
CA ALA A 50 4.67 5.00 -12.33
C ALA A 50 3.82 6.04 -11.58
N ILE A 51 2.87 6.67 -12.28
CA ILE A 51 1.90 7.63 -11.72
C ILE A 51 0.62 6.93 -11.27
N THR A 52 0.25 5.84 -11.94
CA THR A 52 -0.98 5.10 -11.63
C THR A 52 -0.85 4.27 -10.35
N LEU A 53 0.33 3.73 -10.04
CA LEU A 53 0.53 2.92 -8.83
C LEU A 53 0.31 3.71 -7.52
N PRO A 54 0.90 4.91 -7.33
CA PRO A 54 0.69 5.71 -6.13
C PRO A 54 -0.76 6.19 -6.01
N LEU A 55 -1.36 6.62 -7.13
CA LEU A 55 -2.75 7.04 -7.16
C LEU A 55 -3.71 5.88 -6.85
N GLY A 56 -3.47 4.72 -7.44
CA GLY A 56 -4.22 3.49 -7.16
C GLY A 56 -4.07 3.04 -5.71
N GLY A 57 -2.86 3.14 -5.15
CA GLY A 57 -2.59 2.85 -3.74
C GLY A 57 -3.34 3.78 -2.79
N ILE A 58 -3.29 5.10 -3.04
CA ILE A 58 -4.03 6.10 -2.26
C ILE A 58 -5.54 5.85 -2.37
N ALA A 59 -6.05 5.63 -3.59
CA ALA A 59 -7.47 5.35 -3.81
C ALA A 59 -7.91 4.07 -3.09
N ALA A 60 -7.13 3.00 -3.16
CA ALA A 60 -7.41 1.75 -2.48
C ALA A 60 -7.43 1.91 -0.95
N LEU A 61 -6.47 2.66 -0.38
CA LEU A 61 -6.45 2.99 1.04
C LEU A 61 -7.67 3.82 1.45
N PHE A 62 -8.06 4.81 0.65
CA PHE A 62 -9.26 5.61 0.90
C PHE A 62 -10.53 4.75 0.91
N VAL A 63 -10.68 3.85 -0.06
CA VAL A 63 -11.80 2.92 -0.12
C VAL A 63 -11.78 1.98 1.10
N LEU A 64 -10.62 1.43 1.46
CA LEU A 64 -10.47 0.54 2.59
C LEU A 64 -10.88 1.21 3.90
N VAL A 65 -10.40 2.43 4.15
CA VAL A 65 -10.77 3.23 5.33
C VAL A 65 -12.27 3.56 5.31
N GLY A 66 -12.81 3.98 4.16
CA GLY A 66 -14.23 4.30 4.03
C GLY A 66 -15.13 3.10 4.34
N VAL A 67 -14.81 1.92 3.80
CA VAL A 67 -15.53 0.67 4.09
C VAL A 67 -15.44 0.34 5.57
N PHE A 68 -14.24 0.40 6.16
CA PHE A 68 -14.05 0.13 7.58
C PHE A 68 -14.94 1.04 8.46
N VAL A 69 -14.90 2.35 8.24
CA VAL A 69 -15.73 3.32 8.98
C VAL A 69 -17.22 3.01 8.79
N ALA A 70 -17.66 2.77 7.56
CA ALA A 70 -19.06 2.44 7.26
C ALA A 70 -19.51 1.18 8.03
N THR A 71 -18.70 0.11 8.02
CA THR A 71 -19.03 -1.11 8.76
C THR A 71 -19.14 -0.88 10.27
N VAL A 72 -18.25 -0.08 10.86
CA VAL A 72 -18.29 0.26 12.28
C VAL A 72 -19.55 1.07 12.61
N MET A 73 -19.89 2.06 11.79
CA MET A 73 -21.10 2.89 11.98
C MET A 73 -22.39 2.06 11.88
N ILE A 74 -22.47 1.13 10.93
CA ILE A 74 -23.64 0.24 10.78
C ILE A 74 -23.80 -0.64 12.02
N LYS A 75 -22.71 -1.25 12.48
CA LYS A 75 -22.71 -2.12 13.67
C LYS A 75 -23.06 -1.35 14.94
N ASP A 76 -22.56 -0.13 15.11
CA ASP A 76 -22.87 0.71 16.25
C ASP A 76 -24.35 1.14 16.26
N ARG A 77 -24.88 1.59 15.11
CA ARG A 77 -26.31 1.92 14.96
C ARG A 77 -27.21 0.73 15.26
N ALA A 78 -26.86 -0.48 14.81
CA ALA A 78 -27.62 -1.70 15.10
C ALA A 78 -27.67 -1.99 16.61
N LYS A 79 -26.53 -1.88 17.32
CA LYS A 79 -26.45 -2.05 18.78
C LYS A 79 -27.28 -1.01 19.54
N ARG A 80 -27.22 0.26 19.12
CA ARG A 80 -28.00 1.34 19.75
C ARG A 80 -29.50 1.14 19.56
N LYS A 81 -29.94 0.72 18.37
CA LYS A 81 -31.36 0.40 18.10
C LYS A 81 -31.86 -0.80 18.90
N ALA A 82 -31.04 -1.83 19.08
CA ALA A 82 -31.39 -2.98 19.93
C ALA A 82 -31.59 -2.56 21.40
N LYS A 83 -30.67 -1.76 21.96
CA LYS A 83 -30.79 -1.25 23.34
C LYS A 83 -31.99 -0.32 23.54
N ALA A 84 -32.38 0.44 22.53
CA ALA A 84 -33.56 1.32 22.57
C ALA A 84 -34.90 0.57 22.46
N LYS A 85 -34.90 -0.69 21.97
CA LYS A 85 -36.10 -1.55 21.89
C LYS A 85 -36.34 -2.39 23.15
N THR A 86 -35.32 -2.57 23.98
CA THR A 86 -35.37 -3.34 25.24
C THR A 86 -35.69 -2.47 26.47
N LYS A 87 -35.68 -1.14 26.31
CA LYS A 87 -36.12 -0.18 27.33
C LYS A 87 -37.54 0.29 27.01
#